data_AF-W1V2R6-F1
#
_entry.id   AF-W1V2R6-F1
#
_cell.length_a   1.000
_cell.length_b   1.000
_cell.length_c   1.000
_cell.angle_alpha   90.00
_cell.angle_beta   90.00
_cell.angle_gamma   90.00
#
_symmetry.space_group_name_H-M   'P 1'
#
loop_
_entity.id
_entity.type
_entity.pdbx_description
1 polymer ?
#
loop_
_entity_poly.entity_id
_entity_poly.type
_entity_poly.pdbx_seq_one_letter_code
_entity_poly.pdbx_strand_id
1 'polypeptide(L)'
;MLVKNFYDLPQELQCEAVRPYFEILNQRRTSLLCKSIFDRVMAAGLLITLSPVFLILAIMIKRDSAGEVFFRQTRVTQYGRTFGIYKFRTMVKNAESLGAQVTSQNDMRVTRVGNMLRSCR
;
A
#
# COMPACT_ATOMS: atom_id res chain seq x y z
N MET A 1 -3.86 -4.67 14.01
CA MET A 1 -3.79 -6.11 13.67
C MET A 1 -3.29 -6.82 14.90
N LEU A 2 -4.06 -7.77 15.44
CA LEU A 2 -3.70 -8.46 16.68
C LEU A 2 -2.64 -9.52 16.41
N VAL A 3 -1.63 -9.61 17.27
CA VAL A 3 -0.69 -10.75 17.29
C VAL A 3 -1.53 -11.99 17.58
N LYS A 4 -1.53 -12.94 16.64
CA LYS A 4 -2.17 -14.26 16.75
C LYS A 4 -1.42 -15.13 17.75
N ASN A 5 -1.96 -16.27 18.18
CA ASN A 5 -1.16 -17.24 18.93
C ASN A 5 -0.11 -17.88 18.02
N PHE A 6 0.96 -18.43 18.61
CA PHE A 6 2.05 -19.07 17.85
C PHE A 6 1.54 -20.22 16.99
N TYR A 7 0.59 -21.01 17.50
CA TYR A 7 -0.02 -22.14 16.79
C TYR A 7 -0.97 -21.73 15.66
N ASP A 8 -1.36 -20.45 15.58
CA ASP A 8 -2.22 -19.90 14.52
C ASP A 8 -1.41 -19.30 13.34
N LEU A 9 -0.07 -19.40 13.40
CA LEU A 9 0.83 -18.97 12.35
C LEU A 9 0.83 -19.96 11.17
N PRO A 10 1.18 -19.53 9.94
CA PRO A 10 1.49 -20.45 8.85
C PRO A 10 2.54 -21.49 9.31
N GLN A 11 2.41 -22.75 8.89
CA GLN A 11 3.32 -23.83 9.29
C GLN A 11 4.79 -23.49 9.03
N GLU A 12 5.07 -22.78 7.93
CA GLU A 12 6.39 -22.26 7.56
C GLU A 12 7.05 -21.37 8.64
N LEU A 13 6.24 -20.71 9.47
CA LEU A 13 6.69 -19.78 10.51
C LEU A 13 6.66 -20.40 11.92
N GLN A 14 6.19 -21.64 12.07
CA GLN A 14 6.08 -22.35 13.36
C GLN A 14 7.37 -23.10 13.73
N CYS A 15 8.53 -22.47 13.59
CA CYS A 15 9.82 -23.06 13.95
C CYS A 15 10.40 -22.44 15.23
N GLU A 16 11.25 -23.18 15.94
CA GLU A 16 11.86 -22.72 17.19
C GLU A 16 12.68 -21.44 17.01
N ALA A 17 13.28 -21.25 15.83
CA ALA A 17 14.02 -20.04 15.48
C ALA A 17 13.13 -18.76 15.46
N VAL A 18 11.83 -18.89 15.16
CA VAL A 18 10.89 -17.74 15.08
C VAL A 18 10.24 -17.45 16.45
N ARG A 19 10.24 -18.43 17.36
CA ARG A 19 9.66 -18.32 18.70
C ARG A 19 10.15 -17.10 19.51
N PRO A 20 11.46 -16.78 19.61
CA PRO A 20 11.91 -15.63 20.40
C PRO A 20 11.38 -14.30 19.85
N TYR A 21 11.31 -14.15 18.52
CA TYR A 21 10.75 -12.95 17.89
C TYR A 21 9.26 -12.82 18.16
N PHE A 22 8.53 -13.94 18.15
CA PHE A 22 7.11 -13.97 18.48
C PHE A 22 6.85 -13.56 19.94
N GLU A 23 7.65 -14.04 20.88
CA GLU A 23 7.53 -13.68 22.30
C GLU A 23 7.77 -12.18 22.54
N ILE A 24 8.79 -11.60 21.90
CA ILE A 24 9.05 -10.15 21.96
C ILE A 24 7.84 -9.35 21.43
N LEU A 25 7.26 -9.79 20.31
CA LEU A 25 6.06 -9.15 19.75
C LEU A 25 4.84 -9.29 20.66
N ASN A 26 4.69 -10.45 21.32
CA ASN A 26 3.58 -10.71 22.23
C ASN A 26 3.68 -9.90 23.53
N GLN A 27 4.89 -9.67 24.06
CA GLN A 27 5.09 -8.76 25.19
C GLN A 27 4.64 -7.33 24.89
N ARG A 28 4.75 -6.89 23.63
CA ARG A 28 4.30 -5.55 23.18
C ARG A 28 2.88 -5.53 22.61
N ARG A 29 2.07 -6.56 22.86
CA ARG A 29 0.71 -6.69 22.28
C ARG A 29 -0.20 -5.51 22.58
N THR A 30 -0.13 -4.95 23.79
CA THR A 30 -0.91 -3.76 24.19
C THR A 30 -0.49 -2.52 23.41
N SER A 31 0.81 -2.28 23.26
CA SER A 31 1.35 -1.19 22.44
C SER A 31 0.95 -1.33 20.97
N LEU A 32 0.98 -2.54 20.41
CA LEU A 32 0.55 -2.82 19.03
C LEU A 32 -0.96 -2.62 18.83
N LEU A 33 -1.77 -2.91 19.85
CA LEU A 33 -3.20 -2.62 19.87
C LEU A 33 -3.47 -1.12 19.84
N CYS A 34 -2.86 -0.37 20.76
CA CYS A 34 -2.98 1.09 20.80
C CYS A 34 -2.53 1.72 19.48
N LYS A 35 -1.38 1.28 18.94
CA LYS A 35 -0.90 1.70 17.62
C LYS A 35 -1.92 1.42 16.52
N SER A 36 -2.52 0.22 16.51
CA SER A 36 -3.52 -0.13 15.49
C SER A 36 -4.77 0.73 15.55
N ILE A 37 -5.21 1.14 16.74
CA ILE A 37 -6.34 2.04 16.92
C ILE A 37 -5.96 3.44 16.45
N PHE A 38 -4.82 3.95 16.90
CA PHE A 38 -4.29 5.24 16.49
C PHE A 38 -4.13 5.35 14.97
N ASP A 39 -3.48 4.36 14.34
CA ASP A 39 -3.28 4.31 12.90
C ASP A 39 -4.63 4.36 12.15
N ARG A 40 -5.68 3.70 12.66
CA ARG A 40 -7.02 3.71 12.04
C ARG A 40 -7.76 5.03 12.21
N VAL A 41 -7.69 5.63 13.39
CA VAL A 41 -8.32 6.94 13.68
C VAL A 41 -7.64 8.03 12.85
N MET A 42 -6.31 8.05 12.84
CA MET A 42 -5.53 9.00 12.03
C MET A 42 -5.77 8.78 10.54
N ALA A 43 -5.78 7.53 10.06
CA ALA A 43 -6.06 7.24 8.65
C ALA A 43 -7.48 7.69 8.25
N ALA A 44 -8.49 7.46 9.08
CA ALA A 44 -9.85 7.92 8.82
C ALA A 44 -9.94 9.46 8.78
N GLY A 45 -9.34 10.13 9.76
CA GLY A 45 -9.29 11.59 9.80
C GLY A 45 -8.59 12.20 8.58
N LEU A 46 -7.40 11.69 8.24
CA LEU A 46 -6.65 12.13 7.07
C LEU A 46 -7.40 11.87 5.76
N LEU A 47 -8.10 10.72 5.65
CA LEU A 47 -8.86 10.39 4.46
C LEU A 47 -10.04 11.34 4.24
N ILE A 48 -10.71 11.78 5.31
CA ILE A 48 -11.78 12.78 5.21
C ILE A 48 -11.20 14.14 4.81
N THR A 49 -10.15 14.60 5.50
CA THR A 49 -9.52 15.91 5.21
C THR A 49 -8.91 15.99 3.81
N LEU A 50 -8.30 14.90 3.32
CA LEU A 50 -7.69 14.83 1.99
C LEU A 50 -8.66 14.38 0.88
N SER A 51 -9.88 13.96 1.22
CA SER A 51 -10.90 13.56 0.22
C SER A 51 -11.13 14.58 -0.89
N PRO A 52 -11.22 15.91 -0.66
CA PRO A 52 -11.39 16.88 -1.76
C PRO A 52 -10.17 16.92 -2.68
N VAL A 53 -8.95 16.80 -2.12
CA VAL A 53 -7.70 16.77 -2.90
C VAL A 53 -7.64 15.51 -3.75
N PHE A 54 -8.00 14.36 -3.19
CA PHE A 54 -8.09 13.09 -3.90
C PHE A 54 -9.11 13.12 -5.04
N LEU A 55 -10.24 13.83 -4.87
CA LEU A 55 -11.24 14.00 -5.92
C LEU A 55 -10.70 14.85 -7.09
N ILE A 56 -10.01 15.96 -6.79
CA ILE A 56 -9.39 16.80 -7.83
C ILE A 56 -8.35 15.99 -8.61
N LEU A 57 -7.47 15.26 -7.90
CA LEU A 57 -6.48 14.39 -8.54
C LEU A 57 -7.14 13.31 -9.40
N ALA A 58 -8.24 12.70 -8.93
CA ALA A 58 -8.99 11.71 -9.68
C ALA A 58 -9.53 12.26 -11.00
N ILE A 59 -10.07 13.49 -10.99
CA ILE A 59 -10.57 14.17 -12.20
C ILE A 59 -9.42 14.49 -13.15
N MET A 60 -8.30 15.00 -12.64
CA MET A 60 -7.12 15.31 -13.45
C MET A 60 -6.55 14.06 -14.14
N ILE A 61 -6.41 12.95 -13.41
CA ILE A 61 -5.91 11.69 -13.95
C ILE A 61 -6.86 11.14 -15.02
N LYS A 62 -8.18 11.19 -14.79
CA LYS A 62 -9.18 10.70 -15.74
C LYS A 62 -9.25 11.53 -17.03
N ARG A 63 -8.90 12.82 -16.96
CA ARG A 63 -8.79 13.70 -18.13
C ARG A 63 -7.49 13.48 -18.91
N ASP A 64 -6.39 13.21 -18.21
CA ASP A 64 -5.05 13.04 -18.81
C ASP A 64 -4.86 11.65 -19.45
N SER A 65 -5.52 10.60 -18.93
CA SER A 65 -5.44 9.24 -19.47
C SER A 65 -6.77 8.51 -19.41
N ALA A 66 -7.17 7.90 -20.54
CA ALA A 66 -8.37 7.08 -20.60
C ALA A 66 -8.20 5.78 -19.77
N GLY A 67 -8.85 5.71 -18.60
CA GLY A 67 -8.90 4.50 -17.78
C GLY A 67 -9.19 4.73 -16.31
N GLU A 68 -9.03 3.67 -15.51
CA GLU A 68 -9.18 3.72 -14.04
C GLU A 68 -8.20 4.70 -13.37
N VAL A 69 -8.69 5.41 -12.35
CA VAL A 69 -7.89 6.37 -11.57
C VAL A 69 -6.91 5.69 -10.62
N PHE A 70 -7.30 4.53 -10.07
CA PHE A 70 -6.49 3.78 -9.12
C PHE A 70 -5.79 2.61 -9.80
N PHE A 71 -4.53 2.41 -9.45
CA PHE A 71 -3.76 1.23 -9.76
C PHE A 71 -3.66 0.35 -8.51
N ARG A 72 -3.92 -0.96 -8.66
CA ARG A 72 -3.86 -1.94 -7.58
C ARG A 72 -2.57 -2.74 -7.68
N GLN A 73 -1.70 -2.61 -6.67
CA GLN A 73 -0.47 -3.38 -6.55
C GLN A 73 -0.60 -4.44 -5.46
N THR A 74 -0.49 -5.71 -5.82
CA THR A 74 -0.49 -6.81 -4.83
C THR A 74 0.86 -6.91 -4.14
N ARG A 75 0.85 -6.96 -2.80
CA ARG A 75 2.03 -7.19 -1.97
C ARG A 75 1.73 -8.22 -0.88
N VAL A 76 2.76 -8.95 -0.47
CA VAL A 76 2.68 -9.87 0.68
C VAL A 76 2.82 -9.05 1.96
N THR A 77 1.97 -9.35 2.95
CA THR A 77 1.89 -8.69 4.24
C THR A 77 2.12 -9.70 5.38
N GLN A 78 1.74 -9.33 6.61
CA GLN A 78 1.94 -10.15 7.78
C GLN A 78 1.36 -11.57 7.60
N TYR A 79 2.15 -12.58 7.98
CA TYR A 79 1.79 -13.99 7.90
C TYR A 79 1.51 -14.50 6.49
N GLY A 80 2.19 -13.96 5.47
CA GLY A 80 2.04 -14.42 4.09
C GLY A 80 0.75 -13.98 3.41
N ARG A 81 -0.06 -13.12 4.04
CA ARG A 81 -1.32 -12.65 3.47
C ARG A 81 -1.08 -11.68 2.32
N THR A 82 -1.78 -11.86 1.21
CA THR A 82 -1.73 -10.89 0.10
C THR A 82 -2.65 -9.71 0.40
N PHE A 83 -2.16 -8.50 0.14
CA PHE A 83 -2.90 -7.25 0.27
C PHE A 83 -2.75 -6.41 -1.01
N GLY A 84 -3.86 -5.87 -1.48
CA GLY A 84 -3.89 -4.95 -2.61
C GLY A 84 -3.70 -3.52 -2.15
N ILE A 85 -2.59 -2.89 -2.53
CA ILE A 85 -2.35 -1.47 -2.29
C ILE A 85 -2.95 -0.67 -3.43
N TYR A 86 -3.86 0.25 -3.10
CA TYR A 86 -4.39 1.23 -4.04
C TYR A 86 -3.49 2.46 -4.09
N LYS A 87 -3.11 2.89 -5.30
CA LYS A 87 -2.33 4.09 -5.55
C LYS A 87 -2.94 4.86 -6.71
N PHE A 88 -2.76 6.17 -6.76
CA PHE A 88 -3.12 6.93 -7.95
C PHE A 88 -2.29 6.46 -9.14
N ARG A 89 -2.96 6.27 -10.28
CA ARG A 89 -2.30 5.89 -11.53
C ARG A 89 -1.45 7.04 -12.02
N THR A 90 -0.15 6.79 -12.17
CA THR A 90 0.82 7.75 -12.73
C THR A 90 1.29 7.38 -14.13
N MET A 91 0.95 6.17 -14.61
CA MET A 91 1.33 5.64 -15.92
C MET A 91 0.09 5.31 -16.77
N VAL A 92 0.23 5.30 -18.10
CA VAL A 92 -0.86 5.01 -19.04
C VAL A 92 -1.41 3.58 -18.89
N LYS A 93 -2.69 3.39 -19.24
CA LYS A 93 -3.34 2.07 -19.32
C LYS A 93 -2.56 1.22 -20.33
N ASN A 94 -2.07 0.05 -19.90
CA ASN A 94 -1.15 -0.86 -20.63
C ASN A 94 0.36 -0.63 -20.43
N ALA A 95 0.79 0.20 -19.47
CA ALA A 95 2.21 0.37 -19.18
C ALA A 95 2.92 -0.97 -18.83
N GLU A 96 2.26 -1.89 -18.13
CA GLU A 96 2.82 -3.20 -17.77
C GLU A 96 3.03 -4.13 -18.97
N SER A 97 2.24 -4.00 -20.04
CA SER A 97 2.42 -4.80 -21.27
C SER A 97 3.39 -4.15 -22.26
N LEU A 98 3.77 -2.89 -22.04
CA LEU A 98 4.60 -2.09 -22.96
C LEU A 98 6.10 -2.09 -22.60
N GLY A 99 6.53 -2.72 -21.51
CA GLY A 99 7.97 -2.79 -21.19
C GLY A 99 8.28 -3.23 -19.76
N ALA A 100 9.57 -3.15 -19.38
CA ALA A 100 10.11 -3.64 -18.12
C ALA A 100 9.36 -3.12 -16.87
N GLN A 101 9.33 -3.95 -15.81
CA GLN A 101 8.77 -3.64 -14.48
C GLN A 101 9.45 -2.45 -13.78
N VAL A 102 10.61 -2.00 -14.27
CA VAL A 102 11.38 -0.87 -13.74
C VAL A 102 11.15 0.36 -14.60
N THR A 103 10.73 1.46 -13.99
CA THR A 103 10.54 2.76 -14.66
C THR A 103 11.89 3.45 -14.84
N SER A 104 12.27 3.79 -16.07
CA SER A 104 13.45 4.62 -16.36
C SER A 104 13.15 6.11 -16.14
N GLN A 105 14.17 6.95 -15.92
CA GLN A 105 14.04 8.38 -15.59
C GLN A 105 13.23 9.21 -16.61
N ASN A 106 13.06 8.74 -17.85
CA ASN A 106 12.33 9.46 -18.90
C ASN A 106 11.37 8.54 -19.68
N ASP A 107 10.53 7.81 -18.94
CA ASP A 107 9.64 6.81 -19.52
C ASP A 107 8.38 7.47 -20.14
N MET A 108 8.20 7.31 -21.45
CA MET A 108 7.05 7.83 -22.21
C MET A 108 5.70 7.30 -21.71
N ARG A 109 5.70 6.25 -20.88
CA ARG A 109 4.50 5.67 -20.26
C ARG A 109 3.97 6.52 -19.09
N VAL A 110 4.70 7.54 -18.63
CA VAL A 110 4.30 8.41 -17.52
C VAL A 110 3.40 9.55 -18.00
N THR A 111 2.24 9.69 -17.38
CA THR A 111 1.29 10.79 -17.66
C THR A 111 1.83 12.13 -17.15
N ARG A 112 1.37 13.26 -17.70
CA ARG A 112 1.84 14.60 -17.29
C ARG A 112 1.49 14.87 -15.82
N VAL A 113 0.28 14.50 -15.43
CA VAL A 113 -0.18 14.52 -14.02
C VAL A 113 0.62 13.53 -13.17
N GLY A 114 0.94 12.35 -13.71
CA GLY A 114 1.77 11.35 -13.06
C GLY A 114 3.21 11.79 -12.79
N ASN A 115 3.79 12.63 -13.66
CA ASN A 115 5.12 13.20 -13.45
C ASN A 115 5.10 14.24 -12.32
N MET A 116 4.08 15.13 -12.30
CA MET A 116 3.88 16.09 -11.22
C MET A 116 3.69 15.37 -9.86
N LEU A 117 2.86 14.33 -9.83
CA LEU A 117 2.65 13.50 -8.63
C LEU A 117 3.93 12.80 -8.14
N ARG A 118 4.81 12.38 -9.07
CA ARG A 118 6.11 11.79 -8.72
C ARG A 118 7.11 12.82 -8.19
N SER A 119 7.03 14.06 -8.65
CA SER A 119 7.89 15.15 -8.19
C SER A 119 7.53 15.65 -6.78
N CYS A 120 6.30 15.40 -6.32
CA CYS A 120 5.84 15.80 -4.98
C CYS A 120 6.09 14.74 -3.89
N ARG A 121 6.77 13.63 -4.21
CA ARG A 121 7.07 12.52 -3.29
C ARG A 121 8.52 12.60 -2.81
#